data_AF-A0A936YC02-F1
#
_entry.id   AF-A0A936YC02-F1
#
_cell.length_a   1.000
_cell.length_b   1.000
_cell.length_c   1.000
_cell.angle_alpha   90.00
_cell.angle_beta   90.00
_cell.angle_gamma   90.00
#
_symmetry.space_group_name_H-M   'P 1'
#
loop_
_entity.id
_entity.type
_entity.pdbx_description
1 polymer ?
#
loop_
_entity_poly.entity_id
_entity_poly.type
_entity_poly.pdbx_seq_one_letter_code
_entity_poly.pdbx_strand_id
1 'polypeptide(L)'
;MKKSRVRCWKIIDWQNNSPHELLITYPEDNYGHDLISCLQCGHVYAVSVAHMVYRGPSLEEKLKEIECITCKAKLGESTAPYPEFYFKNGQVFKYIKLIRIPENESSILLELDQIYEY
;
A
#
# COMPACT_ATOMS: atom_id res chain seq x y z
N MET A 1 14.81 6.32 1.29
CA MET A 1 13.49 5.87 1.77
C MET A 1 13.61 5.27 3.15
N LYS A 2 12.93 5.88 4.12
CA LYS A 2 12.75 5.35 5.47
C LYS A 2 11.71 4.23 5.48
N LYS A 3 11.70 3.44 6.54
CA LYS A 3 10.66 2.42 6.79
C LYS A 3 9.73 2.86 7.92
N SER A 4 8.49 2.42 7.83
CA SER A 4 7.46 2.59 8.85
C SER A 4 6.93 1.25 9.30
N ARG A 5 6.65 1.14 10.60
CA ARG A 5 6.00 -0.02 11.20
C ARG A 5 4.50 0.11 10.97
N VAL A 6 3.95 -0.74 10.12
CA VAL A 6 2.54 -0.73 9.73
C VAL A 6 1.86 -1.97 10.26
N ARG A 7 0.72 -1.79 10.92
CA ARG A 7 -0.18 -2.89 11.28
C ARG A 7 -0.99 -3.28 10.05
N CYS A 8 -0.85 -4.53 9.64
CA CYS A 8 -1.56 -5.11 8.51
C CYS A 8 -2.26 -6.40 8.92
N TRP A 9 -3.19 -6.85 8.07
CA TRP A 9 -3.69 -8.22 8.07
C TRP A 9 -3.30 -8.87 6.75
N LYS A 10 -3.02 -10.17 6.78
CA LYS A 10 -2.85 -10.99 5.58
C LYS A 10 -4.19 -11.57 5.18
N ILE A 11 -4.52 -11.45 3.91
CA ILE A 11 -5.71 -12.05 3.31
C ILE A 11 -5.30 -12.86 2.08
N ILE A 12 -6.13 -13.84 1.73
CA ILE A 12 -5.97 -14.61 0.50
C ILE A 12 -7.10 -14.23 -0.46
N ASP A 13 -6.75 -13.62 -1.57
CA ASP A 13 -7.63 -13.35 -2.69
C ASP A 13 -7.46 -14.45 -3.75
N TRP A 14 -8.55 -15.10 -4.17
CA TRP A 14 -8.48 -16.19 -5.15
C TRP A 14 -8.75 -15.64 -6.55
N GLN A 15 -7.69 -15.51 -7.37
CA GLN A 15 -7.77 -15.04 -8.75
C GLN A 15 -7.42 -16.18 -9.70
N ASN A 16 -8.33 -16.54 -10.63
CA ASN A 16 -8.09 -17.60 -11.62
C ASN A 16 -7.55 -18.92 -11.00
N ASN A 17 -8.13 -19.37 -9.88
CA ASN A 17 -7.68 -20.54 -9.10
C ASN A 17 -6.26 -20.46 -8.51
N SER A 18 -5.67 -19.27 -8.45
CA SER A 18 -4.37 -19.02 -7.81
C SER A 18 -4.56 -18.16 -6.56
N PRO A 19 -4.05 -18.58 -5.38
CA PRO A 19 -4.14 -17.79 -4.17
C PRO A 19 -3.17 -16.61 -4.20
N HIS A 20 -3.70 -15.40 -4.03
CA HIS A 20 -2.95 -14.17 -3.93
C HIS A 20 -2.94 -13.70 -2.47
N GLU A 21 -1.80 -13.83 -1.80
CA GLU A 21 -1.60 -13.20 -0.48
C GLU A 21 -1.49 -11.68 -0.65
N LEU A 22 -2.39 -10.95 0.00
CA LEU A 22 -2.43 -9.49 0.02
C LEU A 22 -2.33 -8.98 1.45
N LEU A 23 -1.85 -7.74 1.58
CA LEU A 23 -1.88 -7.00 2.83
C LEU A 23 -3.06 -6.02 2.82
N ILE A 24 -3.67 -5.85 3.98
CA ILE A 24 -4.72 -4.85 4.16
C ILE A 24 -4.48 -4.09 5.44
N THR A 25 -4.72 -2.79 5.39
CA THR A 25 -4.73 -1.91 6.57
C THR A 25 -6.13 -1.34 6.76
N TYR A 26 -6.43 -0.97 7.99
CA TYR A 26 -7.65 -0.25 8.35
C TYR A 26 -7.21 0.94 9.19
N PRO A 27 -6.80 2.06 8.56
CA PRO A 27 -6.47 3.26 9.31
C PRO A 27 -7.69 3.74 10.11
N GLU A 28 -7.43 4.17 11.34
CA GLU A 28 -8.45 4.66 12.28
C GLU A 28 -8.41 6.19 12.26
N ASP A 29 -9.52 6.82 11.82
CA ASP A 29 -9.63 8.27 11.63
C ASP A 29 -8.47 8.85 10.79
N ASN A 30 -7.75 9.83 11.34
CA ASN A 30 -6.60 10.47 10.71
C ASN A 30 -5.25 9.82 11.11
N TYR A 31 -5.28 8.59 11.64
CA TYR A 31 -4.11 7.88 12.13
C TYR A 31 -3.91 6.54 11.41
N GLY A 32 -2.67 6.06 11.42
CA GLY A 32 -2.29 4.83 10.74
C GLY A 32 -1.75 5.06 9.33
N HIS A 33 -1.85 4.02 8.50
CA HIS A 33 -1.28 4.02 7.16
C HIS A 33 -2.24 3.42 6.16
N ASP A 34 -2.42 4.12 5.05
CA ASP A 34 -2.87 3.52 3.80
C ASP A 34 -1.70 2.86 3.08
N LEU A 35 -2.02 1.97 2.16
CA LEU A 35 -1.05 1.30 1.32
C LEU A 35 -1.26 1.69 -0.14
N ILE A 36 -0.15 1.82 -0.86
CA ILE A 36 -0.15 1.93 -2.32
C ILE A 36 0.81 0.90 -2.88
N SER A 37 0.62 0.49 -4.13
CA SER A 37 1.54 -0.44 -4.79
C SER A 37 2.03 0.10 -6.13
N CYS A 38 3.27 -0.24 -6.48
CA CYS A 38 3.79 -0.02 -7.82
C CYS A 38 3.18 -1.05 -8.78
N LEU A 39 2.48 -0.58 -9.80
CA LEU A 39 1.83 -1.39 -10.83
C LEU A 39 2.80 -2.01 -11.84
N GLN A 40 4.09 -1.71 -11.75
CA GLN A 40 5.14 -2.29 -12.62
C GLN A 40 5.85 -3.48 -11.97
N CYS A 41 5.93 -3.55 -10.63
CA CYS A 41 6.65 -4.61 -9.94
C CYS A 41 5.96 -5.18 -8.69
N GLY A 42 4.86 -4.56 -8.25
CA GLY A 42 4.08 -5.00 -7.09
C GLY A 42 4.64 -4.54 -5.74
N HIS A 43 5.71 -3.74 -5.70
CA HIS A 43 6.25 -3.23 -4.43
C HIS A 43 5.20 -2.39 -3.69
N VAL A 44 5.03 -2.65 -2.40
CA VAL A 44 4.02 -2.00 -1.55
C VAL A 44 4.69 -0.94 -0.67
N TYR A 45 4.07 0.23 -0.60
CA TYR A 45 4.51 1.37 0.19
C TYR A 45 3.48 1.75 1.24
N ALA A 46 3.96 2.28 2.36
CA ALA A 46 3.13 2.87 3.39
C ALA A 46 2.96 4.37 3.18
N VAL A 47 1.71 4.84 3.32
CA VAL A 47 1.35 6.26 3.26
C VAL A 47 0.70 6.65 4.57
N SER A 48 1.31 7.57 5.31
CA SER A 48 0.76 8.06 6.57
C SER A 48 -0.49 8.91 6.30
N VAL A 49 -1.64 8.50 6.86
CA VAL A 49 -2.92 9.23 6.71
C VAL A 49 -2.82 10.63 7.30
N ALA A 50 -2.14 10.77 8.45
CA ALA A 50 -1.92 12.07 9.08
C ALA A 50 -1.17 13.06 8.18
N HIS A 51 -0.25 12.60 7.33
CA HIS A 51 0.49 13.46 6.39
C HIS A 51 -0.40 13.89 5.23
N MET A 52 -1.20 12.97 4.70
CA MET A 52 -2.16 13.30 3.65
C MET A 52 -3.15 14.39 4.09
N VAL A 53 -3.53 14.42 5.37
CA VAL A 53 -4.54 15.36 5.89
C VAL A 53 -3.91 16.66 6.40
N TYR A 54 -2.79 16.61 7.11
CA TYR A 54 -2.31 17.74 7.90
C TYR A 54 -0.96 18.31 7.49
N ARG A 55 -0.12 17.58 6.72
CA ARG A 55 1.29 17.95 6.53
C ARG A 55 1.86 17.50 5.19
N GLY A 56 2.11 18.46 4.31
CA GLY A 56 3.01 18.30 3.16
C GLY A 56 2.34 18.50 1.79
N PRO A 57 3.08 18.26 0.70
CA PRO A 57 2.50 18.17 -0.63
C PRO A 57 1.49 17.02 -0.68
N SER A 58 0.49 17.14 -1.56
CA SER A 58 -0.46 16.07 -1.82
C SER A 58 0.28 14.77 -2.18
N LEU A 59 -0.36 13.63 -1.94
CA LEU A 59 0.24 12.32 -2.28
C LEU A 59 0.63 12.28 -3.77
N GLU A 60 -0.22 12.84 -4.65
CA GLU A 60 0.01 12.92 -6.09
C GLU A 60 1.25 13.74 -6.44
N GLU A 61 1.44 14.91 -5.81
CA GLU A 61 2.65 15.72 -6.00
C GLU A 61 3.88 14.99 -5.50
N LYS A 62 3.80 14.35 -4.32
CA LYS A 62 4.93 13.62 -3.76
C LYS A 62 5.35 12.46 -4.65
N LEU A 63 4.40 11.72 -5.21
CA LEU A 63 4.65 10.55 -6.06
C LEU A 63 5.37 10.93 -7.38
N LYS A 64 5.20 12.15 -7.89
CA LYS A 64 5.90 12.63 -9.11
C LYS A 64 7.41 12.76 -8.92
N GLU A 65 7.86 12.95 -7.68
CA GLU A 65 9.26 13.18 -7.34
C GLU A 65 10.04 11.91 -6.99
N ILE A 66 9.34 10.77 -6.89
CA ILE A 66 9.91 9.52 -6.38
C ILE A 66 9.79 8.38 -7.38
N GLU A 67 10.79 7.52 -7.33
CA GLU A 67 10.87 6.31 -8.14
C GLU A 67 10.67 5.07 -7.28
N CYS A 68 10.15 4.02 -7.89
CA CYS A 68 10.05 2.73 -7.25
C CYS A 68 11.45 2.26 -6.83
N ILE A 69 11.64 1.95 -5.54
CA ILE A 69 12.92 1.49 -5.03
C ILE A 69 13.40 0.19 -5.72
N THR A 70 12.44 -0.62 -6.19
CA THR A 70 12.68 -1.95 -6.78
C THR A 70 12.88 -1.88 -8.29
N CYS A 71 11.94 -1.30 -9.05
CA CYS A 71 12.00 -1.27 -10.52
C CYS A 71 12.33 0.10 -11.15
N LYS A 72 12.53 1.14 -10.33
CA LYS A 72 12.87 2.52 -10.77
C LYS A 72 11.81 3.22 -11.63
N ALA A 73 10.62 2.64 -11.79
CA ALA A 73 9.51 3.32 -12.43
C ALA A 73 9.10 4.58 -11.64
N LYS A 74 8.75 5.67 -12.32
CA LYS A 74 8.22 6.88 -11.69
C LYS A 74 6.89 6.57 -11.02
N LEU A 75 6.78 6.78 -9.71
CA LEU A 75 5.59 6.36 -8.97
C LEU A 75 4.36 7.19 -9.32
N GLY A 76 4.52 8.48 -9.63
CA GLY A 76 3.42 9.36 -10.05
C GLY A 76 2.58 8.87 -11.23
N GLU A 77 3.10 7.94 -12.04
CA GLU A 77 2.40 7.34 -13.18
C GLU A 77 2.19 5.83 -13.04
N SER A 78 2.80 5.21 -12.02
CA SER A 78 2.87 3.75 -11.88
C SER A 78 2.41 3.24 -10.52
N THR A 79 1.64 4.03 -9.76
CA THR A 79 1.06 3.60 -8.49
C THR A 79 -0.46 3.59 -8.48
N ALA A 80 -1.02 2.74 -7.65
CA ALA A 80 -2.45 2.75 -7.32
C ALA A 80 -2.69 2.37 -5.85
N PRO A 81 -3.88 2.67 -5.31
CA PRO A 81 -4.30 2.21 -3.98
C PRO A 81 -4.20 0.69 -3.85
N TYR A 82 -3.70 0.23 -2.72
CA TYR A 82 -3.52 -1.18 -2.41
C TYR A 82 -4.31 -1.56 -1.15
N PRO A 83 -5.00 -2.73 -1.12
CA PRO A 83 -4.97 -3.82 -2.10
C PRO A 83 -5.92 -3.67 -3.29
N GLU A 84 -6.64 -2.56 -3.46
CA GLU A 84 -7.66 -2.39 -4.50
C GLU A 84 -7.13 -2.64 -5.92
N PHE A 85 -5.90 -2.22 -6.18
CA PHE A 85 -5.14 -2.56 -7.38
C PHE A 85 -3.74 -3.04 -7.01
N TYR A 86 -3.32 -4.17 -7.57
CA TYR A 86 -2.01 -4.75 -7.28
C TYR A 86 -1.43 -5.49 -8.47
N PHE A 87 -0.10 -5.44 -8.61
CA PHE A 87 0.62 -6.18 -9.63
C PHE A 87 1.11 -7.53 -9.10
N LYS A 88 0.83 -8.60 -9.84
CA LYS A 88 1.34 -9.94 -9.55
C LYS A 88 1.49 -10.72 -10.85
N ASN A 89 2.52 -11.55 -10.96
CA ASN A 89 2.73 -12.44 -12.12
C ASN A 89 2.62 -11.75 -13.50
N GLY A 90 3.08 -10.50 -13.63
CA GLY A 90 3.06 -9.78 -14.90
C GLY A 90 1.75 -9.04 -15.21
N GLN A 91 0.75 -9.09 -14.32
CA GLN A 91 -0.58 -8.50 -14.55
C GLN A 91 -1.04 -7.67 -13.35
N VAL A 92 -1.84 -6.64 -13.63
CA VAL A 92 -2.56 -5.88 -12.61
C VAL A 92 -3.91 -6.54 -12.33
N PHE A 93 -4.18 -6.82 -11.06
CA PHE A 93 -5.42 -7.38 -10.55
C PHE A 93 -6.19 -6.31 -9.76
N LYS A 94 -7.49 -6.53 -9.63
CA LYS A 94 -8.39 -5.70 -8.83
C LYS A 94 -8.96 -6.54 -7.68
N TYR A 95 -8.94 -5.98 -6.48
CA TYR A 95 -9.55 -6.57 -5.30
C TYR A 95 -10.59 -5.62 -4.69
N ILE A 96 -11.66 -6.18 -4.12
CA ILE A 96 -12.68 -5.40 -3.41
C ILE A 96 -12.43 -5.56 -1.92
N LYS A 97 -11.93 -4.49 -1.30
CA LYS A 97 -11.67 -4.41 0.13
C LYS A 97 -12.94 -4.63 0.95
N LEU A 98 -12.91 -5.61 1.84
CA LEU A 98 -13.99 -5.86 2.79
C LEU A 98 -14.01 -4.76 3.86
N ILE A 99 -15.21 -4.25 4.17
CA ILE A 99 -15.43 -3.23 5.20
C ILE A 99 -15.21 -3.80 6.61
N ARG A 100 -15.37 -5.12 6.78
CA ARG A 100 -15.19 -5.80 8.06
C ARG A 100 -13.70 -5.94 8.40
N ILE A 101 -13.29 -5.25 9.46
CA ILE A 101 -11.94 -5.36 10.03
C ILE A 101 -11.79 -6.77 10.64
N PRO A 102 -10.74 -7.54 10.30
CA PRO A 102 -10.45 -8.81 10.97
C PRO A 102 -10.06 -8.60 12.44
N GLU A 103 -10.04 -9.67 13.21
CA GLU A 103 -9.69 -9.60 14.64
C GLU A 103 -8.24 -9.11 14.86
N ASN A 104 -8.05 -8.30 15.89
CA ASN A 104 -6.76 -7.66 16.19
C ASN A 104 -5.63 -8.67 16.43
N GLU A 105 -5.95 -9.83 16.99
CA GLU A 105 -4.99 -10.91 17.26
C GLU A 105 -4.41 -11.51 15.96
N SER A 106 -5.13 -11.37 14.85
CA SER A 106 -4.66 -11.78 13.52
C SER A 106 -3.83 -10.71 12.81
N SER A 107 -3.61 -9.55 13.45
CA SER A 107 -2.81 -8.48 12.87
C SER A 107 -1.31 -8.79 12.98
N ILE A 108 -0.55 -8.30 12.01
CA ILE A 108 0.90 -8.39 11.96
C ILE A 108 1.51 -7.00 11.83
N LEU A 109 2.70 -6.81 12.40
CA LEU A 109 3.48 -5.59 12.22
C LEU A 109 4.53 -5.83 11.14
N LEU A 110 4.48 -5.04 10.07
CA LEU A 110 5.43 -5.09 8.96
C LEU A 110 6.19 -3.78 8.84
N GLU A 111 7.45 -3.88 8.43
CA GLU A 111 8.24 -2.70 8.06
C GLU A 111 8.11 -2.47 6.55
N LEU A 112 7.41 -1.40 6.19
CA LEU A 112 7.19 -1.01 4.79
C LEU A 112 7.89 0.30 4.50
N ASP A 113 8.41 0.45 3.29
CA ASP A 113 9.02 1.71 2.87
C ASP A 113 7.94 2.80 2.79
N GLN A 114 8.21 3.96 3.37
CA GLN A 114 7.23 5.05 3.47
C GLN A 114 7.43 6.12 2.39
N ILE A 115 6.32 6.67 1.88
CA ILE A 115 6.33 7.73 0.87
C ILE A 115 6.76 9.09 1.44
N TYR A 116 6.32 9.41 2.65
CA TYR A 116 6.70 10.64 3.34
C TYR A 116 7.92 10.36 4.22
N GLU A 117 9.04 11.05 3.95
CA GLU A 117 10.23 11.00 4.82
C GLU A 117 10.10 12.07 5.91
N TYR A 118 10.24 11.66 7.17
CA TYR A 118 10.34 12.56 8.33
C TYR A 118 11.73 13.16 8.47
#